data_AF-A0A842H9C4-F1
#
_entry.id   AF-A0A842H9C4-F1
#
_cell.length_a   1.000
_cell.length_b   1.000
_cell.length_c   1.000
_cell.angle_alpha   90.00
_cell.angle_beta   90.00
_cell.angle_gamma   90.00
#
_symmetry.space_group_name_H-M   'P 1'
#
loop_
_entity.id
_entity.type
_entity.pdbx_description
1 polymer ?
#
loop_
_entity_poly.entity_id
_entity_poly.type
_entity_poly.pdbx_seq_one_letter_code
_entity_poly.pdbx_strand_id
1 'polypeptide(L)'
;MKDRSARRGSVILVTLIFATAALLIILSQTRTLMQQYETTVDYGIGQSAFHLSESGLERAMHAITEGDMGSDGWNPQGTRSWSKSFSEKLYRSYEADTTVSVNLDTDQVYTITALTGVKVGGELVQSAVEIKVRASRTVAQEENSSGSGIFGYGMVAKDGLKLNHNNPGMRVASYNSDTDYGVPVFGQNTGYDIVVATPSKNGWAININNAYIHGAVRSGGGTIGYSNSHPHDPRQNATVIGPDSGMTYGVDPNRISTDFDAEIPSPDYPTTEGRAVSTMDQNDWQNKARISLGSWNQPTWVSTERINSNNGSQINIVGDVVIDAQRNLNLGADVNIAPGATLIIMAGENIHINAQQIDQQYPAQLQIIAKNNQDVVLNNFKVFTGVINAPNSNVRLAGVGGSPKSQFRGAIVARYIEVTNGAEFYYDTNLGGGGQSDSEDAGGSSGGIAELKLLSWREVSPASLQ
;
A
#
# COMPACT_ATOMS: atom_id res chain seq x y z
N MET A 1 18.89 -18.56 -103.90
CA MET A 1 19.28 -19.27 -102.66
C MET A 1 20.00 -18.37 -101.62
N LYS A 2 19.99 -17.03 -101.74
CA LYS A 2 20.70 -16.11 -100.82
C LYS A 2 19.87 -15.56 -99.63
N ASP A 3 18.54 -15.73 -99.61
CA ASP A 3 17.68 -15.11 -98.59
C ASP A 3 17.42 -15.92 -97.30
N ARG A 4 17.82 -17.21 -97.26
CA ARG A 4 17.57 -18.03 -96.06
C ARG A 4 18.65 -17.84 -94.97
N SER A 5 19.86 -17.40 -95.30
CA SER A 5 20.90 -17.12 -94.31
C SER A 5 20.65 -15.79 -93.58
N ALA A 6 20.22 -14.74 -94.29
CA ALA A 6 19.86 -13.44 -93.71
C ALA A 6 18.69 -13.54 -92.72
N ARG A 7 17.65 -14.35 -93.05
CA ARG A 7 16.52 -14.60 -92.14
C ARG A 7 16.93 -15.40 -90.89
N ARG A 8 17.82 -16.37 -91.01
CA ARG A 8 18.32 -17.15 -89.86
C ARG A 8 19.24 -16.33 -88.95
N GLY A 9 20.10 -15.48 -89.51
CA GLY A 9 20.93 -14.55 -88.74
C GLY A 9 20.11 -13.48 -88.01
N SER A 10 19.05 -12.98 -88.64
CA SER A 10 18.10 -12.05 -88.02
C SER A 10 17.33 -12.68 -86.84
N VAL A 11 16.86 -13.93 -86.97
CA VAL A 11 16.18 -14.64 -85.87
C VAL A 11 17.12 -14.90 -84.69
N ILE A 12 18.39 -15.27 -84.94
CA ILE A 12 19.38 -15.47 -83.87
C ILE A 12 19.69 -14.14 -83.16
N LEU A 13 19.88 -13.05 -83.91
CA LEU A 13 20.09 -11.72 -83.34
C LEU A 13 18.91 -11.25 -82.50
N VAL A 14 17.68 -11.41 -82.99
CA VAL A 14 16.46 -11.08 -82.24
C VAL A 14 16.37 -11.94 -80.98
N THR A 15 16.62 -13.24 -81.06
CA THR A 15 16.61 -14.14 -79.89
C THR A 15 17.67 -13.75 -78.87
N LEU A 16 18.88 -13.38 -79.30
CA LEU A 16 19.96 -12.91 -78.43
C LEU A 16 19.58 -11.60 -77.72
N ILE A 17 18.99 -10.65 -78.46
CA ILE A 17 18.53 -9.38 -77.90
C ILE A 17 17.42 -9.61 -76.87
N PHE A 18 16.42 -10.44 -77.18
CA PHE A 18 15.35 -10.78 -76.23
C PHE A 18 15.87 -11.55 -75.01
N ALA A 19 16.79 -12.50 -75.19
CA ALA A 19 17.40 -13.23 -74.09
C ALA A 19 18.23 -12.30 -73.19
N THR A 20 18.97 -11.35 -73.78
CA THR A 20 19.74 -10.36 -73.03
C THR A 20 18.82 -9.40 -72.28
N ALA A 21 17.74 -8.92 -72.91
CA ALA A 21 16.74 -8.09 -72.27
C ALA A 21 16.03 -8.82 -71.12
N ALA A 22 15.66 -10.09 -71.32
CA ALA A 22 15.06 -10.92 -70.27
C ALA A 22 16.04 -11.14 -69.10
N LEU A 23 17.33 -11.41 -69.38
CA LEU A 23 18.36 -11.55 -68.36
C LEU A 23 18.52 -10.25 -67.55
N LEU A 24 18.55 -9.09 -68.22
CA LEU A 24 18.64 -7.78 -67.55
C LEU A 24 17.41 -7.48 -66.69
N ILE A 25 16.21 -7.85 -67.15
CA ILE A 25 14.98 -7.73 -66.36
C ILE A 25 15.04 -8.63 -65.13
N ILE A 26 15.46 -9.90 -65.29
CA ILE A 26 15.61 -10.83 -64.16
C ILE A 26 16.64 -10.29 -63.16
N LEU A 27 17.82 -9.86 -63.62
CA LEU A 27 18.85 -9.27 -62.76
C LEU A 27 18.35 -8.03 -62.00
N SER A 28 17.62 -7.14 -62.68
CA SER A 28 17.01 -5.95 -62.08
C SER A 28 15.97 -6.30 -61.01
N GLN A 29 15.10 -7.28 -61.30
CA GLN A 29 14.08 -7.75 -60.35
C GLN A 29 14.72 -8.45 -59.15
N THR A 30 15.73 -9.30 -59.36
CA THR A 30 16.48 -9.93 -58.28
C THR A 30 17.17 -8.90 -57.38
N ARG A 31 17.77 -7.86 -57.96
CA ARG A 31 18.38 -6.76 -57.18
C ARG A 31 17.34 -5.99 -56.37
N THR A 32 16.19 -5.67 -56.97
CA THR A 32 15.08 -5.00 -56.26
C THR A 32 14.57 -5.85 -55.10
N LEU A 33 14.41 -7.17 -55.31
CA LEU A 33 13.98 -8.10 -54.26
C LEU A 33 15.03 -8.24 -53.14
N MET A 34 16.31 -8.25 -53.48
CA MET A 34 17.40 -8.24 -52.49
C MET A 34 17.37 -6.96 -51.65
N GLN A 35 17.22 -5.79 -52.28
CA GLN A 35 17.11 -4.52 -51.57
C GLN A 35 15.86 -4.46 -50.68
N GLN A 36 14.71 -4.92 -51.16
CA GLN A 36 13.48 -5.00 -50.36
C GLN A 36 13.65 -5.96 -49.18
N TYR A 37 14.33 -7.09 -49.39
CA TYR A 37 14.63 -8.03 -48.33
C TYR A 37 15.53 -7.42 -47.27
N GLU A 38 16.64 -6.77 -47.67
CA GLU A 38 17.55 -6.05 -46.76
C GLU A 38 16.79 -4.98 -45.97
N THR A 39 16.02 -4.11 -46.63
CA THR A 39 15.21 -3.08 -45.96
C THR A 39 14.19 -3.67 -44.99
N THR A 40 13.59 -4.83 -45.32
CA THR A 40 12.62 -5.50 -44.44
C THR A 40 13.31 -6.10 -43.21
N VAL A 41 14.50 -6.68 -43.39
CA VAL A 41 15.32 -7.22 -42.30
C VAL A 41 15.78 -6.09 -41.40
N ASP A 42 16.31 -5.00 -41.95
CA ASP A 42 16.76 -3.83 -41.19
C ASP A 42 15.62 -3.18 -40.43
N TYR A 43 14.44 -3.06 -41.05
CA TYR A 43 13.25 -2.56 -40.37
C TYR A 43 12.82 -3.48 -39.22
N GLY A 44 12.78 -4.79 -39.44
CA GLY A 44 12.43 -5.76 -38.39
C GLY A 44 13.42 -5.77 -37.23
N ILE A 45 14.71 -5.61 -37.52
CA ILE A 45 15.77 -5.50 -36.52
C ILE A 45 15.69 -4.16 -35.79
N GLY A 46 15.42 -3.07 -36.51
CA GLY A 46 15.19 -1.75 -35.93
C GLY A 46 14.02 -1.73 -34.95
N GLN A 47 12.90 -2.37 -35.30
CA GLN A 47 11.75 -2.53 -34.39
C GLN A 47 12.10 -3.39 -33.17
N SER A 48 12.90 -4.44 -33.34
CA SER A 48 13.36 -5.26 -32.22
C SER A 48 14.30 -4.47 -31.29
N ALA A 49 15.20 -3.67 -31.86
CA ALA A 49 16.08 -2.78 -31.10
C ALA A 49 15.28 -1.72 -30.33
N PHE A 50 14.22 -1.19 -30.93
CA PHE A 50 13.30 -0.24 -30.29
C PHE A 50 12.58 -0.87 -29.09
N HIS A 51 11.96 -2.05 -29.25
CA HIS A 51 11.31 -2.74 -28.12
C HIS A 51 12.28 -3.13 -27.00
N LEU A 52 13.53 -3.49 -27.35
CA LEU A 52 14.57 -3.73 -26.35
C LEU A 52 14.95 -2.46 -25.59
N SER A 53 14.99 -1.30 -26.27
CA SER A 53 15.16 -0.01 -25.61
C SER A 53 13.99 0.30 -24.67
N GLU A 54 12.74 0.05 -25.08
CA GLU A 54 11.56 0.19 -24.20
C GLU A 54 11.62 -0.73 -22.97
N SER A 55 11.99 -2.00 -23.16
CA SER A 55 12.20 -2.92 -22.03
C SER A 55 13.31 -2.44 -21.09
N GLY A 56 14.37 -1.83 -21.63
CA GLY A 56 15.40 -1.17 -20.84
C GLY A 56 14.85 -0.01 -19.99
N LEU A 57 13.95 0.80 -20.54
CA LEU A 57 13.27 1.87 -19.80
C LEU A 57 12.36 1.31 -18.71
N GLU A 58 11.62 0.24 -18.98
CA GLU A 58 10.78 -0.44 -17.98
C GLU A 58 11.60 -0.96 -16.80
N ARG A 59 12.73 -1.62 -17.08
CA ARG A 59 13.67 -2.08 -16.03
C ARG A 59 14.22 -0.92 -15.20
N ALA A 60 14.49 0.23 -15.82
CA ALA A 60 14.92 1.42 -15.10
C ALA A 60 13.81 2.01 -14.21
N MET A 61 12.59 2.10 -14.73
CA MET A 61 11.43 2.55 -13.95
C MET A 61 11.17 1.63 -12.77
N HIS A 62 11.25 0.31 -12.96
CA HIS A 62 11.14 -0.68 -11.90
C HIS A 62 12.18 -0.47 -10.81
N ALA A 63 13.46 -0.40 -11.18
CA ALA A 63 14.55 -0.18 -10.22
C ALA A 63 14.44 1.17 -9.48
N ILE A 64 13.92 2.21 -10.14
CA ILE A 64 13.61 3.49 -9.49
C ILE A 64 12.48 3.31 -8.46
N THR A 65 11.40 2.63 -8.82
CA THR A 65 10.24 2.39 -7.96
C THR A 65 10.62 1.61 -6.69
N GLU A 66 11.40 0.55 -6.85
CA GLU A 66 11.85 -0.33 -5.76
C GLU A 66 13.00 0.24 -4.93
N GLY A 67 13.66 1.30 -5.42
CA GLY A 67 14.86 1.84 -4.78
C GLY A 67 16.11 0.97 -4.98
N ASP A 68 16.06 -0.01 -5.89
CA ASP A 68 17.09 -1.04 -6.11
C ASP A 68 18.20 -0.66 -7.10
N MET A 69 18.33 0.64 -7.38
CA MET A 69 19.41 1.20 -8.21
C MET A 69 20.82 0.95 -7.62
N GLY A 70 20.94 0.51 -6.37
CA GLY A 70 22.20 0.14 -5.73
C GLY A 70 22.49 -1.36 -5.64
N SER A 71 21.49 -2.22 -5.85
CA SER A 71 21.49 -3.66 -5.56
C SER A 71 21.32 -4.51 -6.83
N ASP A 72 20.55 -4.05 -7.82
CA ASP A 72 20.21 -4.80 -9.04
C ASP A 72 21.22 -4.60 -10.19
N GLY A 73 22.53 -4.66 -9.92
CA GLY A 73 23.56 -4.63 -10.96
C GLY A 73 23.64 -3.33 -11.78
N TRP A 74 23.03 -2.24 -11.29
CA TRP A 74 23.20 -0.89 -11.82
C TRP A 74 24.56 -0.33 -11.41
N ASN A 75 25.34 0.13 -12.37
CA ASN A 75 26.64 0.73 -12.13
C ASN A 75 26.48 2.23 -11.88
N PRO A 76 26.83 2.74 -10.68
CA PRO A 76 26.76 4.17 -10.40
C PRO A 76 27.83 4.94 -11.20
N GLN A 77 27.41 6.00 -11.88
CA GLN A 77 28.25 6.93 -12.65
C GLN A 77 28.36 8.29 -11.94
N GLY A 78 28.40 8.27 -10.60
CA GLY A 78 28.38 9.45 -9.74
C GLY A 78 27.34 9.33 -8.62
N THR A 79 26.95 10.46 -8.03
CA THR A 79 25.97 10.50 -6.92
C THR A 79 24.52 10.54 -7.38
N ARG A 80 24.26 10.82 -8.66
CA ARG A 80 22.93 11.06 -9.23
C ARG A 80 22.73 10.38 -10.59
N SER A 81 23.59 9.44 -10.94
CA SER A 81 23.58 8.79 -12.24
C SER A 81 23.89 7.31 -12.11
N TRP A 82 23.16 6.47 -12.86
CA TRP A 82 23.32 5.02 -12.89
C TRP A 82 23.23 4.53 -14.33
N SER A 83 23.94 3.44 -14.64
CA SER A 83 23.92 2.80 -15.95
C SER A 83 23.84 1.28 -15.81
N LYS A 84 23.04 0.62 -16.64
CA LYS A 84 22.99 -0.84 -16.73
C LYS A 84 23.01 -1.24 -18.21
N SER A 85 23.87 -2.21 -18.54
CA SER A 85 23.95 -2.77 -19.88
C SER A 85 23.60 -4.24 -19.84
N PHE A 86 22.88 -4.70 -20.86
CA PHE A 86 22.54 -6.10 -21.03
C PHE A 86 22.53 -6.45 -22.52
N SER A 87 22.76 -7.73 -22.81
CA SER A 87 22.80 -8.24 -24.18
C SER A 87 21.76 -9.34 -24.34
N GLU A 88 20.95 -9.25 -25.39
CA GLU A 88 19.89 -10.22 -25.70
C GLU A 88 20.12 -10.83 -27.08
N LYS A 89 19.78 -12.13 -27.20
CA LYS A 89 19.82 -12.82 -28.50
C LYS A 89 18.51 -12.61 -29.24
N LEU A 90 18.58 -11.92 -30.36
CA LEU A 90 17.48 -11.78 -31.30
C LEU A 90 17.38 -13.01 -32.24
N TYR A 91 16.27 -13.08 -32.96
CA TYR A 91 16.00 -14.12 -33.95
C TYR A 91 17.18 -14.26 -34.94
N ARG A 92 17.61 -15.49 -35.25
CA ARG A 92 18.75 -15.83 -36.14
C ARG A 92 20.13 -15.34 -35.67
N SER A 93 20.39 -15.43 -34.36
CA SER A 93 21.74 -15.31 -33.79
C SER A 93 22.31 -13.89 -33.71
N TYR A 94 21.52 -12.86 -34.03
CA TYR A 94 21.96 -11.48 -33.79
C TYR A 94 22.01 -11.20 -32.29
N GLU A 95 23.05 -10.52 -31.85
CA GLU A 95 23.20 -10.05 -30.48
C GLU A 95 22.88 -8.56 -30.46
N ALA A 96 21.99 -8.17 -29.55
CA ALA A 96 21.59 -6.80 -29.33
C ALA A 96 22.15 -6.34 -27.99
N ASP A 97 22.93 -5.27 -28.01
CA ASP A 97 23.48 -4.67 -26.81
C ASP A 97 22.64 -3.44 -26.45
N THR A 98 22.01 -3.47 -25.27
CA THR A 98 21.22 -2.37 -24.73
C THR A 98 21.94 -1.75 -23.57
N THR A 99 22.09 -0.42 -23.58
CA THR A 99 22.61 0.37 -22.46
C THR A 99 21.54 1.35 -22.00
N VAL A 100 21.20 1.27 -20.73
CA VAL A 100 20.23 2.15 -20.08
C VAL A 100 20.98 3.05 -19.11
N SER A 101 20.71 4.35 -19.16
CA SER A 101 21.26 5.34 -18.24
C SER A 101 20.12 6.10 -17.57
N VAL A 102 20.24 6.34 -16.27
CA VAL A 102 19.29 7.09 -15.46
C VAL A 102 20.02 8.25 -14.81
N ASN A 103 19.53 9.46 -15.00
CA ASN A 103 20.05 10.68 -14.40
C ASN A 103 18.97 11.36 -13.55
N LEU A 104 19.29 11.69 -12.31
CA LEU A 104 18.43 12.48 -11.43
C LEU A 104 18.69 13.98 -11.67
N ASP A 105 17.85 14.60 -12.49
CA ASP A 105 17.98 16.01 -12.92
C ASP A 105 17.70 16.99 -11.77
N THR A 106 16.58 16.78 -11.07
CA THR A 106 16.17 17.53 -9.88
C THR A 106 15.66 16.56 -8.83
N ASP A 107 15.48 17.01 -7.59
CA ASP A 107 14.86 16.18 -6.55
C ASP A 107 13.52 15.66 -7.09
N GLN A 108 13.43 14.34 -7.32
CA GLN A 108 12.29 13.60 -7.88
C GLN A 108 12.08 13.55 -9.40
N VAL A 109 12.93 14.15 -10.25
CA VAL A 109 12.79 14.00 -11.71
C VAL A 109 13.96 13.22 -12.28
N TYR A 110 13.65 12.09 -12.91
CA TYR A 110 14.61 11.21 -13.57
C TYR A 110 14.48 11.36 -15.09
N THR A 111 15.62 11.55 -15.75
CA THR A 111 15.76 11.35 -17.19
C THR A 111 16.36 9.97 -17.41
N ILE A 112 15.64 9.13 -18.14
CA ILE A 112 16.02 7.75 -18.46
C ILE A 112 16.23 7.66 -19.97
N THR A 113 17.40 7.16 -20.37
CA THR A 113 17.76 6.98 -21.78
C THR A 113 18.14 5.52 -22.01
N ALA A 114 17.56 4.88 -23.01
CA ALA A 114 17.93 3.54 -23.44
C ALA A 114 18.44 3.59 -24.88
N LEU A 115 19.63 3.02 -25.12
CA LEU A 115 20.24 2.88 -26.43
C LEU A 115 20.47 1.40 -26.71
N THR A 116 19.84 0.88 -27.77
CA THR A 116 20.05 -0.49 -28.24
C THR A 116 20.76 -0.48 -29.58
N GLY A 117 21.80 -1.29 -29.72
CA GLY A 117 22.53 -1.49 -30.97
C GLY A 117 22.52 -2.96 -31.39
N VAL A 118 22.26 -3.22 -32.67
CA VAL A 118 22.31 -4.56 -33.29
C VAL A 118 23.24 -4.53 -34.48
N LYS A 119 24.23 -5.43 -34.54
CA LYS A 119 25.13 -5.55 -35.68
C LYS A 119 24.56 -6.48 -36.75
N VAL A 120 24.32 -5.95 -37.94
CA VAL A 120 23.75 -6.68 -39.09
C VAL A 120 24.68 -6.50 -40.28
N GLY A 121 25.31 -7.58 -40.74
CA GLY A 121 26.16 -7.52 -41.94
C GLY A 121 27.37 -6.57 -41.87
N GLY A 122 27.76 -6.12 -40.66
CA GLY A 122 28.82 -5.12 -40.45
C GLY A 122 28.31 -3.69 -40.22
N GLU A 123 27.02 -3.44 -40.44
CA GLU A 123 26.35 -2.18 -40.10
C GLU A 123 25.73 -2.25 -38.70
N LEU A 124 25.65 -1.10 -38.02
CA LEU A 124 25.07 -0.99 -36.69
C LEU A 124 23.70 -0.32 -36.79
N VAL A 125 22.64 -1.10 -36.57
CA VAL A 125 21.27 -0.60 -36.46
C VAL A 125 21.06 -0.18 -35.02
N GLN A 126 20.71 1.08 -34.78
CA GLN A 126 20.54 1.63 -33.43
C GLN A 126 19.15 2.23 -33.24
N SER A 127 18.60 2.05 -32.05
CA SER A 127 17.40 2.74 -31.59
C SER A 127 17.64 3.34 -30.21
N ALA A 128 17.18 4.57 -30.03
CA ALA A 128 17.39 5.32 -28.82
C ALA A 128 16.08 5.97 -28.35
N VAL A 129 15.73 5.74 -27.09
CA VAL A 129 14.50 6.28 -26.49
C VAL A 129 14.86 7.02 -25.21
N GLU A 130 14.25 8.18 -25.02
CA GLU A 130 14.37 8.98 -23.80
C GLU A 130 12.99 9.21 -23.19
N ILE A 131 12.89 8.98 -21.87
CA ILE A 131 11.75 9.38 -21.07
C ILE A 131 12.18 10.26 -19.92
N LYS A 132 11.28 11.16 -19.52
CA LYS A 132 11.38 11.88 -18.26
C LYS A 132 10.24 11.45 -17.37
N VAL A 133 10.56 10.98 -16.18
CA VAL A 133 9.58 10.54 -15.19
C VAL A 133 9.78 11.33 -13.91
N ARG A 134 8.66 11.74 -13.29
CA ARG A 134 8.67 12.27 -11.94
C ARG A 134 8.28 11.17 -10.99
N ALA A 135 9.18 10.86 -10.07
CA ALA A 135 8.89 10.02 -8.93
C ALA A 135 8.12 10.82 -7.88
N SER A 136 6.81 10.65 -7.83
CA SER A 136 6.07 11.09 -6.67
C SER A 136 6.38 10.11 -5.55
N ARG A 137 7.24 10.51 -4.61
CA ARG A 137 7.21 9.85 -3.30
C ARG A 137 5.84 10.17 -2.72
N THR A 138 5.08 9.15 -2.34
CA THR A 138 4.00 9.36 -1.37
C THR A 138 4.64 9.89 -0.09
N VAL A 139 4.77 11.21 0.00
CA VAL A 139 4.16 11.82 1.17
C VAL A 139 2.68 11.55 0.92
N ALA A 140 2.05 10.74 1.77
CA ALA A 140 0.62 10.46 1.73
C ALA A 140 -0.13 11.77 1.40
N GLN A 141 -0.45 11.99 0.13
CA GLN A 141 -1.00 13.24 -0.32
C GLN A 141 -2.49 13.04 -0.27
N GLU A 142 -3.05 13.41 0.89
CA GLU A 142 -4.32 14.11 1.04
C GLU A 142 -5.28 13.99 -0.16
N GLU A 143 -5.84 12.79 -0.38
CA GLU A 143 -7.21 12.76 -0.83
C GLU A 143 -8.07 13.02 0.40
N ASN A 144 -8.85 14.10 0.32
CA ASN A 144 -9.86 14.55 1.27
C ASN A 144 -10.92 13.46 1.55
N SER A 145 -10.50 12.40 2.23
CA SER A 145 -11.30 11.53 3.06
C SER A 145 -10.59 11.54 4.41
N SER A 146 -11.32 11.87 5.45
CA SER A 146 -10.85 12.16 6.80
C SER A 146 -10.26 10.95 7.56
N GLY A 147 -9.38 10.15 6.96
CA GLY A 147 -8.83 8.94 7.59
C GLY A 147 -7.49 8.35 7.10
N SER A 148 -6.91 8.76 5.96
CA SER A 148 -5.92 7.91 5.24
C SER A 148 -4.44 8.27 5.40
N GLY A 149 -3.87 8.10 6.60
CA GLY A 149 -2.41 8.10 6.76
C GLY A 149 -1.92 7.50 8.06
N ILE A 150 -2.64 7.78 9.15
CA ILE A 150 -2.30 7.29 10.49
C ILE A 150 -2.88 5.88 10.73
N PHE A 151 -3.98 5.52 10.06
CA PHE A 151 -4.68 4.24 10.22
C PHE A 151 -4.38 3.22 9.10
N GLY A 152 -3.22 3.37 8.45
CA GLY A 152 -2.71 2.40 7.46
C GLY A 152 -2.32 1.04 8.06
N TYR A 153 -2.60 0.81 9.33
CA TYR A 153 -2.25 -0.40 10.06
C TYR A 153 -3.34 -0.66 11.11
N GLY A 154 -3.50 -1.92 11.52
CA GLY A 154 -4.52 -2.28 12.53
C GLY A 154 -4.20 -1.74 13.91
N MET A 155 -2.99 -2.01 14.39
CA MET A 155 -2.50 -1.52 15.67
C MET A 155 -1.09 -0.98 15.53
N VAL A 156 -0.89 0.28 15.91
CA VAL A 156 0.44 0.91 15.91
C VAL A 156 0.70 1.57 17.25
N ALA A 157 1.81 1.23 17.88
CA ALA A 157 2.23 1.84 19.14
C ALA A 157 3.60 2.48 19.01
N LYS A 158 3.82 3.68 19.55
CA LYS A 158 5.17 4.31 19.55
C LYS A 158 6.19 3.51 20.34
N ASP A 159 5.85 3.14 21.56
CA ASP A 159 6.80 2.63 22.55
C ASP A 159 6.70 1.11 22.74
N GLY A 160 5.49 0.56 22.63
CA GLY A 160 5.30 -0.88 22.64
C GLY A 160 3.85 -1.35 22.68
N LEU A 161 3.70 -2.66 22.50
CA LEU A 161 2.41 -3.31 22.37
C LEU A 161 2.40 -4.64 23.11
N LYS A 162 1.33 -4.89 23.86
CA LYS A 162 1.14 -6.11 24.64
C LYS A 162 -0.23 -6.72 24.39
N LEU A 163 -0.21 -7.92 23.83
CA LEU A 163 -1.38 -8.73 23.57
C LEU A 163 -1.35 -9.89 24.56
N ASN A 164 -2.25 -9.87 25.54
CA ASN A 164 -2.24 -10.87 26.60
C ASN A 164 -3.65 -11.41 26.85
N HIS A 165 -3.84 -12.72 26.73
CA HIS A 165 -5.12 -13.33 27.07
C HIS A 165 -4.99 -14.67 27.77
N ASN A 166 -6.01 -15.00 28.56
CA ASN A 166 -6.22 -16.31 29.17
C ASN A 166 -7.31 -17.03 28.37
N ASN A 167 -7.07 -18.26 27.93
CA ASN A 167 -7.94 -19.17 27.16
C ASN A 167 -9.45 -18.78 27.03
N PRO A 168 -10.04 -18.74 25.82
CA PRO A 168 -9.49 -19.05 24.49
C PRO A 168 -8.86 -17.83 23.81
N GLY A 169 -7.66 -17.97 23.24
CA GLY A 169 -6.78 -16.91 22.71
C GLY A 169 -7.43 -15.70 22.04
N MET A 170 -6.79 -14.54 22.19
CA MET A 170 -7.18 -13.28 21.53
C MET A 170 -7.07 -13.45 20.01
N ARG A 171 -7.93 -12.80 19.23
CA ARG A 171 -7.89 -12.91 17.76
C ARG A 171 -7.71 -11.54 17.13
N VAL A 172 -6.86 -11.47 16.11
CA VAL A 172 -6.49 -10.23 15.41
C VAL A 172 -6.54 -10.55 13.92
N ALA A 173 -7.43 -9.91 13.18
CA ALA A 173 -7.64 -10.17 11.76
C ALA A 173 -8.05 -8.88 11.04
N SER A 174 -8.12 -8.92 9.71
CA SER A 174 -8.68 -7.87 8.86
C SER A 174 -10.10 -8.23 8.41
N TYR A 175 -10.89 -7.23 8.04
CA TYR A 175 -12.17 -7.39 7.34
C TYR A 175 -12.42 -6.17 6.44
N ASN A 176 -13.39 -6.28 5.53
CA ASN A 176 -13.81 -5.19 4.66
C ASN A 176 -15.26 -4.79 4.99
N SER A 177 -15.46 -3.56 5.49
CA SER A 177 -16.78 -3.06 5.88
C SER A 177 -17.74 -2.76 4.72
N ASP A 178 -17.25 -2.64 3.48
CA ASP A 178 -18.04 -2.31 2.28
C ASP A 178 -18.67 -3.54 1.63
N THR A 179 -18.28 -4.74 2.05
CA THR A 179 -18.90 -5.97 1.55
C THR A 179 -20.19 -6.28 2.32
N ASP A 180 -21.18 -6.90 1.66
CA ASP A 180 -22.45 -7.36 2.25
C ASP A 180 -22.28 -8.33 3.46
N TYR A 181 -21.05 -8.71 3.77
CA TYR A 181 -20.64 -9.52 4.94
C TYR A 181 -20.14 -8.67 6.11
N GLY A 182 -20.60 -7.42 6.29
CA GLY A 182 -20.11 -6.42 7.27
C GLY A 182 -19.99 -6.82 8.76
N VAL A 183 -20.17 -8.09 9.12
CA VAL A 183 -19.77 -8.69 10.38
C VAL A 183 -18.45 -9.46 10.18
N PRO A 184 -17.37 -9.11 10.89
CA PRO A 184 -16.10 -9.80 10.74
C PRO A 184 -16.24 -11.29 11.08
N VAL A 185 -15.82 -12.15 10.16
CA VAL A 185 -15.78 -13.61 10.36
C VAL A 185 -14.32 -14.05 10.46
N PHE A 186 -13.91 -14.47 11.64
CA PHE A 186 -12.56 -14.98 11.87
C PHE A 186 -12.27 -16.23 11.00
N GLY A 187 -11.13 -16.23 10.32
CA GLY A 187 -10.69 -17.35 9.47
C GLY A 187 -11.21 -17.32 8.04
N GLN A 188 -11.99 -16.30 7.66
CA GLN A 188 -12.23 -16.01 6.25
C GLN A 188 -11.09 -15.13 5.73
N ASN A 189 -10.39 -15.63 4.71
CA ASN A 189 -9.40 -14.84 4.01
C ASN A 189 -10.11 -13.74 3.22
N THR A 190 -9.96 -12.48 3.65
CA THR A 190 -10.49 -11.32 2.94
C THR A 190 -9.55 -10.82 1.84
N GLY A 191 -8.38 -11.45 1.68
CA GLY A 191 -7.32 -11.05 0.75
C GLY A 191 -6.39 -9.97 1.30
N TYR A 192 -6.58 -9.56 2.55
CA TYR A 192 -5.83 -8.48 3.19
C TYR A 192 -5.22 -8.93 4.53
N ASP A 193 -4.03 -8.45 4.84
CA ASP A 193 -3.34 -8.77 6.10
C ASP A 193 -3.39 -7.60 7.08
N ILE A 194 -3.79 -7.87 8.33
CA ILE A 194 -3.65 -6.87 9.40
C ILE A 194 -2.18 -6.74 9.78
N VAL A 195 -1.71 -5.51 10.01
CA VAL A 195 -0.38 -5.25 10.55
C VAL A 195 -0.47 -4.74 11.98
N VAL A 196 0.29 -5.37 12.88
CA VAL A 196 0.51 -4.98 14.27
C VAL A 196 1.95 -4.51 14.40
N ALA A 197 2.19 -3.22 14.65
CA ALA A 197 3.53 -2.66 14.54
C ALA A 197 3.92 -1.63 15.60
N THR A 198 5.22 -1.43 15.74
CA THR A 198 5.82 -0.37 16.57
C THR A 198 7.20 0.02 16.03
N PRO A 199 7.56 1.32 15.94
CA PRO A 199 8.92 1.72 15.58
C PRO A 199 9.91 1.56 16.76
N SER A 200 9.43 1.05 17.91
CA SER A 200 10.23 0.87 19.12
C SER A 200 11.42 -0.09 18.93
N LYS A 201 12.57 0.33 19.47
CA LYS A 201 13.83 -0.44 19.54
C LYS A 201 14.02 -1.15 20.88
N ASN A 202 13.00 -1.15 21.74
CA ASN A 202 13.09 -1.68 23.10
C ASN A 202 13.11 -3.22 23.13
N GLY A 203 13.68 -3.81 24.19
CA GLY A 203 13.77 -5.27 24.40
C GLY A 203 12.44 -5.99 24.65
N TRP A 204 11.31 -5.27 24.59
CA TRP A 204 9.94 -5.79 24.70
C TRP A 204 8.98 -4.92 23.87
N ALA A 205 9.40 -4.58 22.65
CA ALA A 205 8.65 -3.71 21.76
C ALA A 205 7.26 -4.29 21.46
N ILE A 206 7.18 -5.59 21.18
CA ILE A 206 5.91 -6.31 21.04
C ILE A 206 5.95 -7.57 21.90
N ASN A 207 4.91 -7.79 22.72
CA ASN A 207 4.74 -9.02 23.49
C ASN A 207 3.41 -9.69 23.14
N ILE A 208 3.49 -10.90 22.58
CA ILE A 208 2.35 -11.71 22.13
C ILE A 208 2.22 -12.93 23.04
N ASN A 209 1.21 -12.92 23.89
CA ASN A 209 0.91 -14.04 24.78
C ASN A 209 -0.53 -14.54 24.53
N ASN A 210 -0.64 -15.76 23.97
CA ASN A 210 -1.92 -16.42 23.67
C ASN A 210 -2.84 -15.56 22.79
N ALA A 211 -2.31 -15.14 21.64
CA ALA A 211 -3.03 -14.41 20.61
C ALA A 211 -2.80 -15.05 19.25
N TYR A 212 -3.84 -15.00 18.41
CA TYR A 212 -3.86 -15.45 17.04
C TYR A 212 -3.98 -14.24 16.13
N ILE A 213 -2.92 -13.96 15.37
CA ILE A 213 -2.82 -12.85 14.44
C ILE A 213 -2.82 -13.41 13.02
N HIS A 214 -3.85 -13.06 12.24
CA HIS A 214 -3.94 -13.36 10.82
C HIS A 214 -3.45 -12.15 10.01
N GLY A 215 -2.12 -12.02 9.90
CA GLY A 215 -1.43 -10.92 9.26
C GLY A 215 0.05 -10.86 9.67
N ALA A 216 0.60 -9.65 9.84
CA ALA A 216 2.02 -9.44 10.14
C ALA A 216 2.26 -8.68 11.45
N VAL A 217 3.43 -8.91 12.05
CA VAL A 217 3.91 -8.24 13.25
C VAL A 217 5.27 -7.61 12.97
N ARG A 218 5.43 -6.31 13.24
CA ARG A 218 6.67 -5.59 12.90
C ARG A 218 7.18 -4.68 14.02
N SER A 219 8.49 -4.68 14.28
CA SER A 219 9.13 -3.74 15.22
C SER A 219 10.17 -2.87 14.52
N GLY A 220 10.60 -1.75 15.11
CA GLY A 220 11.66 -0.89 14.56
C GLY A 220 13.08 -1.27 14.97
N GLY A 221 13.31 -2.56 15.24
CA GLY A 221 14.57 -3.13 15.74
C GLY A 221 14.47 -3.66 17.17
N GLY A 222 13.31 -3.47 17.81
CA GLY A 222 13.03 -3.99 19.15
C GLY A 222 12.64 -5.47 19.14
N THR A 223 12.68 -6.11 20.30
CA THR A 223 12.35 -7.54 20.41
C THR A 223 10.84 -7.76 20.27
N ILE A 224 10.46 -8.70 19.40
CA ILE A 224 9.11 -9.26 19.31
C ILE A 224 9.11 -10.56 20.12
N GLY A 225 8.63 -10.47 21.36
CA GLY A 225 8.50 -11.62 22.26
C GLY A 225 7.18 -12.34 22.02
N TYR A 226 7.23 -13.66 21.92
CA TYR A 226 6.03 -14.49 21.86
C TYR A 226 6.19 -15.74 22.74
N SER A 227 5.11 -16.14 23.42
CA SER A 227 5.11 -17.30 24.32
C SER A 227 4.46 -18.52 23.67
N ASN A 228 5.16 -19.65 23.72
CA ASN A 228 4.67 -20.98 23.34
C ASN A 228 4.60 -21.89 24.57
N SER A 229 3.95 -21.41 25.64
CA SER A 229 3.92 -22.09 26.94
C SER A 229 3.00 -23.32 27.01
N HIS A 230 2.23 -23.62 25.96
CA HIS A 230 1.27 -24.72 25.92
C HIS A 230 1.60 -25.71 24.78
N PRO A 231 2.58 -26.60 24.96
CA PRO A 231 3.02 -27.52 23.90
C PRO A 231 1.93 -28.54 23.49
N HIS A 232 0.96 -28.81 24.36
CA HIS A 232 -0.12 -29.78 24.13
C HIS A 232 -1.42 -29.17 23.60
N ASP A 233 -1.54 -27.83 23.57
CA ASP A 233 -2.68 -27.14 22.95
C ASP A 233 -2.16 -25.93 22.16
N PRO A 234 -1.80 -26.10 20.87
CA PRO A 234 -1.24 -25.03 20.07
C PRO A 234 -2.19 -23.83 19.89
N ARG A 235 -3.49 -24.00 20.17
CA ARG A 235 -4.48 -22.92 20.20
C ARG A 235 -4.27 -21.91 21.33
N GLN A 236 -3.46 -22.27 22.33
CA GLN A 236 -3.12 -21.42 23.48
C GLN A 236 -1.73 -20.80 23.38
N ASN A 237 -1.05 -20.98 22.24
CA ASN A 237 0.24 -20.37 21.93
C ASN A 237 0.04 -19.12 21.07
N ALA A 238 1.07 -18.27 21.02
CA ALA A 238 1.10 -17.21 20.03
C ALA A 238 1.06 -17.82 18.61
N THR A 239 0.18 -17.30 17.77
CA THR A 239 0.07 -17.66 16.35
C THR A 239 0.12 -16.39 15.53
N VAL A 240 1.01 -16.35 14.53
CA VAL A 240 1.13 -15.27 13.55
C VAL A 240 1.21 -15.94 12.19
N ILE A 241 0.17 -15.81 11.38
CA ILE A 241 0.07 -16.47 10.09
C ILE A 241 -0.53 -15.53 9.04
N GLY A 242 -0.21 -15.77 7.79
CA GLY A 242 -0.88 -15.16 6.64
C GLY A 242 -1.67 -16.18 5.82
N PRO A 243 -2.43 -15.73 4.82
CA PRO A 243 -3.20 -16.59 3.92
C PRO A 243 -2.34 -17.58 3.10
N ASP A 244 -1.07 -17.26 2.90
CA ASP A 244 -0.04 -18.01 2.16
C ASP A 244 0.81 -18.94 3.05
N SER A 245 0.74 -18.80 4.37
CA SER A 245 1.65 -19.47 5.31
C SER A 245 1.58 -21.01 5.29
N GLY A 246 0.50 -21.60 4.76
CA GLY A 246 0.25 -23.05 4.80
C GLY A 246 0.10 -23.62 6.23
N MET A 247 0.12 -22.78 7.26
CA MET A 247 0.10 -23.15 8.67
C MET A 247 -1.22 -22.77 9.32
N THR A 248 -1.72 -23.60 10.24
CA THR A 248 -2.91 -23.27 11.05
C THR A 248 -2.54 -22.70 12.42
N TYR A 249 -1.37 -23.06 12.95
CA TYR A 249 -0.87 -22.62 14.26
C TYR A 249 0.63 -22.42 14.20
N GLY A 250 1.14 -21.53 15.04
CA GLY A 250 2.57 -21.20 15.11
C GLY A 250 2.87 -19.83 14.52
N VAL A 251 4.16 -19.53 14.40
CA VAL A 251 4.65 -18.22 14.00
C VAL A 251 5.36 -18.36 12.66
N ASP A 252 4.77 -17.75 11.63
CA ASP A 252 5.39 -17.61 10.32
C ASP A 252 6.53 -16.57 10.38
N PRO A 253 7.80 -16.98 10.17
CA PRO A 253 8.93 -16.07 10.24
C PRO A 253 8.85 -14.97 9.17
N ASN A 254 8.21 -15.21 8.02
CA ASN A 254 8.07 -14.20 6.96
C ASN A 254 7.06 -13.09 7.33
N ARG A 255 6.26 -13.33 8.37
CA ARG A 255 5.27 -12.39 8.88
C ARG A 255 5.76 -11.63 10.11
N ILE A 256 7.00 -11.87 10.54
CA ILE A 256 7.66 -11.15 11.61
C ILE A 256 8.85 -10.37 11.05
N SER A 257 8.87 -9.05 11.24
CA SER A 257 10.01 -8.22 10.83
C SER A 257 10.42 -7.22 11.93
N THR A 258 11.66 -6.72 11.84
CA THR A 258 12.24 -5.78 12.82
C THR A 258 12.74 -4.49 12.17
N ASP A 259 12.22 -4.17 10.99
CA ASP A 259 12.61 -3.05 10.13
C ASP A 259 11.52 -1.97 9.99
N PHE A 260 10.54 -1.94 10.89
CA PHE A 260 9.43 -0.98 10.84
C PHE A 260 9.86 0.42 11.28
N ASP A 261 9.90 1.38 10.34
CA ASP A 261 10.36 2.75 10.60
C ASP A 261 9.30 3.81 10.23
N ALA A 262 8.08 3.66 10.77
CA ALA A 262 7.02 4.64 10.57
C ALA A 262 7.13 5.81 11.56
N GLU A 263 7.05 7.04 11.04
CA GLU A 263 6.84 8.22 11.87
C GLU A 263 5.36 8.28 12.33
N ILE A 264 5.16 8.39 13.64
CA ILE A 264 3.82 8.48 14.24
C ILE A 264 3.63 9.92 14.74
N PRO A 265 2.98 10.81 13.96
CA PRO A 265 2.80 12.20 14.35
C PRO A 265 1.88 12.32 15.57
N SER A 266 1.86 13.51 16.18
CA SER A 266 0.81 13.84 17.17
C SER A 266 -0.54 14.01 16.45
N PRO A 267 -1.68 13.83 17.14
CA PRO A 267 -2.95 13.91 16.47
C PRO A 267 -3.31 15.37 16.20
N ASP A 268 -3.93 15.64 15.05
CA ASP A 268 -4.57 16.93 14.80
C ASP A 268 -5.87 17.03 15.59
N TYR A 269 -6.06 18.15 16.28
CA TYR A 269 -7.28 18.38 17.06
C TYR A 269 -8.26 19.23 16.24
N PRO A 270 -9.54 18.84 16.16
CA PRO A 270 -10.54 19.68 15.51
C PRO A 270 -10.68 21.01 16.27
N THR A 271 -10.99 22.08 15.52
CA THR A 271 -11.26 23.40 16.08
C THR A 271 -12.77 23.67 16.13
N THR A 272 -13.18 24.67 16.91
CA THR A 272 -14.56 25.16 16.94
C THR A 272 -14.95 26.00 15.71
N GLU A 273 -14.00 26.29 14.83
CA GLU A 273 -14.22 27.15 13.67
C GLU A 273 -15.23 26.52 12.70
N GLY A 274 -16.21 27.30 12.26
CA GLY A 274 -17.28 26.83 11.35
C GLY A 274 -18.29 25.86 11.98
N ARG A 275 -18.25 25.63 13.29
CA ARG A 275 -19.16 24.71 14.00
C ARG A 275 -20.15 25.44 14.91
N ALA A 276 -21.37 24.93 14.98
CA ALA A 276 -22.34 25.38 15.98
C ALA A 276 -21.90 24.89 17.36
N VAL A 277 -21.62 25.81 18.28
CA VAL A 277 -21.20 25.46 19.64
C VAL A 277 -22.42 25.29 20.54
N SER A 278 -22.54 24.12 21.15
CA SER A 278 -23.54 23.79 22.15
C SER A 278 -22.85 23.42 23.45
N THR A 279 -23.38 23.90 24.56
CA THR A 279 -22.97 23.49 25.90
C THR A 279 -24.03 22.57 26.50
N MET A 280 -23.62 21.40 26.97
CA MET A 280 -24.52 20.46 27.64
C MET A 280 -24.19 20.36 29.13
N ASP A 281 -25.21 20.48 29.97
CA ASP A 281 -25.10 20.33 31.41
C ASP A 281 -24.63 18.90 31.76
N GLN A 282 -23.75 18.78 32.74
CA GLN A 282 -23.23 17.49 33.17
C GLN A 282 -24.32 16.54 33.69
N ASN A 283 -25.36 17.08 34.32
CA ASN A 283 -26.50 16.33 34.83
C ASN A 283 -27.34 15.74 33.69
N ASP A 284 -27.34 16.35 32.51
CA ASP A 284 -28.04 15.80 31.35
C ASP A 284 -27.41 14.48 30.90
N TRP A 285 -26.07 14.38 30.92
CA TRP A 285 -25.34 13.15 30.59
C TRP A 285 -25.67 11.98 31.53
N GLN A 286 -25.92 12.28 32.81
CA GLN A 286 -26.24 11.27 33.82
C GLN A 286 -27.72 10.88 33.80
N ASN A 287 -28.61 11.86 33.72
CA ASN A 287 -30.03 11.64 34.03
C ASN A 287 -30.89 11.34 32.81
N LYS A 288 -30.41 11.64 31.59
CA LYS A 288 -31.18 11.37 30.37
C LYS A 288 -30.92 9.95 29.89
N ALA A 289 -32.00 9.19 29.77
CA ALA A 289 -31.95 7.86 29.14
C ALA A 289 -31.57 7.95 27.66
N ARG A 290 -31.89 9.06 26.99
CA ARG A 290 -31.58 9.30 25.57
C ARG A 290 -31.12 10.75 25.35
N ILE A 291 -30.03 10.90 24.64
CA ILE A 291 -29.45 12.19 24.23
C ILE A 291 -29.34 12.18 22.71
N SER A 292 -29.74 13.26 22.04
CA SER A 292 -29.53 13.45 20.61
C SER A 292 -28.64 14.66 20.42
N LEU A 293 -27.56 14.51 19.66
CA LEU A 293 -26.57 15.55 19.41
C LEU A 293 -26.45 15.82 17.91
N GLY A 294 -26.22 17.09 17.58
CA GLY A 294 -26.05 17.55 16.21
C GLY A 294 -27.34 17.66 15.40
N SER A 295 -27.17 18.10 14.15
CA SER A 295 -28.22 18.27 13.15
C SER A 295 -27.67 17.90 11.77
N TRP A 296 -28.56 17.49 10.86
CA TRP A 296 -28.18 17.20 9.48
C TRP A 296 -27.47 18.39 8.82
N ASN A 297 -26.35 18.13 8.15
CA ASN A 297 -25.54 19.11 7.43
C ASN A 297 -25.03 20.30 8.29
N GLN A 298 -25.01 20.16 9.62
CA GLN A 298 -24.51 21.19 10.52
C GLN A 298 -23.43 20.61 11.44
N PRO A 299 -22.14 20.93 11.18
CA PRO A 299 -21.06 20.61 12.09
C PRO A 299 -21.33 21.21 13.48
N THR A 300 -21.33 20.37 14.49
CA THR A 300 -21.71 20.72 15.86
C THR A 300 -20.56 20.42 16.82
N TRP A 301 -20.26 21.36 17.70
CA TRP A 301 -19.30 21.20 18.78
C TRP A 301 -20.05 21.17 20.11
N VAL A 302 -19.92 20.08 20.86
CA VAL A 302 -20.54 19.89 22.17
C VAL A 302 -19.45 19.98 23.23
N SER A 303 -19.41 21.10 23.94
CA SER A 303 -18.48 21.31 25.05
C SER A 303 -19.16 21.02 26.38
N THR A 304 -18.48 20.30 27.27
CA THR A 304 -18.97 20.04 28.64
C THR A 304 -17.80 19.87 29.60
N GLU A 305 -17.99 20.13 30.89
CA GLU A 305 -16.90 20.01 31.87
C GLU A 305 -16.42 18.54 31.97
N ARG A 306 -17.36 17.60 32.13
CA ARG A 306 -17.10 16.17 32.21
C ARG A 306 -18.31 15.40 31.69
N ILE A 307 -18.08 14.18 31.21
CA ILE A 307 -19.15 13.28 30.81
C ILE A 307 -19.16 12.11 31.79
N ASN A 308 -20.33 11.83 32.33
CA ASN A 308 -20.57 10.61 33.08
C ASN A 308 -21.94 10.09 32.68
N SER A 309 -21.95 9.10 31.80
CA SER A 309 -23.18 8.53 31.26
C SER A 309 -23.44 7.15 31.88
N ASN A 310 -24.70 6.92 32.26
CA ASN A 310 -25.12 5.66 32.87
C ASN A 310 -25.14 4.52 31.83
N ASN A 311 -24.78 3.31 32.27
CA ASN A 311 -24.92 2.11 31.44
C ASN A 311 -26.36 1.94 30.95
N GLY A 312 -26.53 1.70 29.65
CA GLY A 312 -27.84 1.51 29.02
C GLY A 312 -28.57 2.81 28.65
N SER A 313 -27.96 3.99 28.87
CA SER A 313 -28.40 5.21 28.18
C SER A 313 -27.97 5.19 26.70
N GLN A 314 -28.57 6.02 25.87
CA GLN A 314 -28.30 6.06 24.43
C GLN A 314 -27.93 7.48 23.97
N ILE A 315 -26.87 7.60 23.18
CA ILE A 315 -26.50 8.84 22.49
C ILE A 315 -26.73 8.63 20.99
N ASN A 316 -27.58 9.46 20.40
CA ASN A 316 -27.81 9.49 18.96
C ASN A 316 -27.04 10.68 18.36
N ILE A 317 -26.24 10.42 17.34
CA ILE A 317 -25.46 11.43 16.62
C ILE A 317 -26.10 11.67 15.25
N VAL A 318 -26.37 12.95 14.95
CA VAL A 318 -26.92 13.40 13.68
C VAL A 318 -26.00 14.48 13.10
N GLY A 319 -25.48 14.27 11.89
CA GLY A 319 -24.46 15.14 11.28
C GLY A 319 -23.08 15.00 11.92
N ASP A 320 -22.20 15.97 11.69
CA ASP A 320 -20.82 15.92 12.18
C ASP A 320 -20.73 16.50 13.60
N VAL A 321 -20.42 15.67 14.58
CA VAL A 321 -20.38 16.07 16.00
C VAL A 321 -18.98 15.90 16.57
N VAL A 322 -18.50 16.93 17.26
CA VAL A 322 -17.32 16.85 18.13
C VAL A 322 -17.80 16.97 19.57
N ILE A 323 -17.44 16.01 20.41
CA ILE A 323 -17.63 16.06 21.87
C ILE A 323 -16.28 16.38 22.51
N ASP A 324 -16.19 17.51 23.21
CA ASP A 324 -15.01 17.90 23.99
C ASP A 324 -15.38 18.00 25.48
N ALA A 325 -15.00 16.96 26.23
CA ALA A 325 -15.08 16.96 27.68
C ALA A 325 -13.83 17.64 28.24
N GLN A 326 -13.97 18.73 29.00
CA GLN A 326 -12.80 19.47 29.51
C GLN A 326 -11.98 18.68 30.55
N ARG A 327 -12.59 17.66 31.17
CA ARG A 327 -11.97 16.78 32.18
C ARG A 327 -12.14 15.32 31.77
N ASN A 328 -12.51 14.45 32.71
CA ASN A 328 -12.74 13.03 32.44
C ASN A 328 -14.01 12.78 31.62
N LEU A 329 -13.94 11.76 30.78
CA LEU A 329 -15.07 11.22 30.04
C LEU A 329 -15.29 9.77 30.45
N ASN A 330 -16.43 9.48 31.07
CA ASN A 330 -16.91 8.13 31.34
C ASN A 330 -18.20 7.89 30.56
N LEU A 331 -18.10 7.08 29.50
CA LEU A 331 -19.18 6.81 28.57
C LEU A 331 -19.71 5.39 28.79
N GLY A 332 -20.82 5.26 29.52
CA GLY A 332 -21.59 4.03 29.65
C GLY A 332 -22.74 3.89 28.62
N ALA A 333 -23.08 4.96 27.91
CA ALA A 333 -24.12 4.94 26.89
C ALA A 333 -23.71 4.16 25.64
N ASP A 334 -24.68 3.48 25.05
CA ASP A 334 -24.57 3.02 23.67
C ASP A 334 -24.62 4.23 22.73
N VAL A 335 -23.79 4.21 21.69
CA VAL A 335 -23.69 5.29 20.71
C VAL A 335 -24.24 4.80 19.39
N ASN A 336 -25.16 5.58 18.82
CA ASN A 336 -25.78 5.34 17.53
C ASN A 336 -25.49 6.53 16.60
N ILE A 337 -24.75 6.30 15.51
CA ILE A 337 -24.38 7.34 14.56
C ILE A 337 -25.24 7.18 13.31
N ALA A 338 -26.01 8.21 12.96
CA ALA A 338 -26.86 8.17 11.78
C ALA A 338 -26.02 7.93 10.49
N PRO A 339 -26.59 7.32 9.44
CA PRO A 339 -25.89 7.19 8.17
C PRO A 339 -25.38 8.55 7.66
N GLY A 340 -24.10 8.62 7.31
CA GLY A 340 -23.44 9.86 6.87
C GLY A 340 -23.07 10.84 7.99
N ALA A 341 -23.39 10.54 9.25
CA ALA A 341 -22.93 11.32 10.41
C ALA A 341 -21.54 10.84 10.88
N THR A 342 -20.82 11.73 11.57
CA THR A 342 -19.51 11.45 12.16
C THR A 342 -19.46 11.92 13.61
N LEU A 343 -18.67 11.23 14.44
CA LEU A 343 -18.43 11.57 15.83
C LEU A 343 -16.94 11.58 16.13
N ILE A 344 -16.45 12.70 16.66
CA ILE A 344 -15.13 12.82 17.27
C ILE A 344 -15.31 13.01 18.77
N ILE A 345 -14.62 12.19 19.56
CA ILE A 345 -14.61 12.27 21.03
C ILE A 345 -13.23 12.71 21.51
N MET A 346 -13.20 13.73 22.36
CA MET A 346 -12.01 14.21 23.06
C MET A 346 -12.31 14.46 24.55
N ALA A 347 -11.27 14.32 25.36
CA ALA A 347 -11.28 14.67 26.77
C ALA A 347 -10.06 15.52 27.14
N GLY A 348 -10.14 16.28 28.23
CA GLY A 348 -8.99 16.96 28.84
C GLY A 348 -8.22 16.06 29.81
N GLU A 349 -8.88 15.04 30.37
CA GLU A 349 -8.28 14.00 31.21
C GLU A 349 -8.56 12.60 30.59
N ASN A 350 -8.80 11.55 31.40
CA ASN A 350 -8.91 10.19 30.89
C ASN A 350 -10.23 9.92 30.15
N ILE A 351 -10.18 8.97 29.21
CA ILE A 351 -11.32 8.52 28.40
C ILE A 351 -11.63 7.08 28.77
N HIS A 352 -12.73 6.85 29.47
CA HIS A 352 -13.23 5.53 29.84
C HIS A 352 -14.52 5.23 29.11
N ILE A 353 -14.55 4.14 28.33
CA ILE A 353 -15.73 3.68 27.61
C ILE A 353 -16.13 2.32 28.17
N ASN A 354 -17.33 2.28 28.75
CA ASN A 354 -17.98 1.09 29.30
C ASN A 354 -19.30 0.75 28.57
N ALA A 355 -19.53 1.39 27.42
CA ALA A 355 -20.67 1.14 26.55
C ALA A 355 -20.73 -0.34 26.16
N GLN A 356 -21.93 -0.92 26.19
CA GLN A 356 -22.11 -2.31 25.79
C GLN A 356 -21.99 -2.45 24.28
N GLN A 357 -22.56 -1.50 23.53
CA GLN A 357 -22.60 -1.56 22.08
C GLN A 357 -22.36 -0.18 21.46
N ILE A 358 -21.25 -0.08 20.73
CA ILE A 358 -20.98 0.98 19.77
C ILE A 358 -20.77 0.25 18.44
N ASP A 359 -21.86 -0.06 17.76
CA ASP A 359 -21.88 -0.90 16.57
C ASP A 359 -22.34 -0.06 15.39
N GLN A 360 -21.36 0.49 14.68
CA GLN A 360 -21.57 1.30 13.48
C GLN A 360 -21.19 0.49 12.24
N GLN A 361 -21.70 0.89 11.09
CA GLN A 361 -21.34 0.25 9.82
C GLN A 361 -19.87 0.49 9.48
N TYR A 362 -19.39 1.72 9.66
CA TYR A 362 -18.04 2.14 9.28
C TYR A 362 -17.26 2.63 10.50
N PRO A 363 -16.07 2.06 10.81
CA PRO A 363 -15.18 2.55 11.86
C PRO A 363 -14.79 4.02 11.70
N ALA A 364 -14.68 4.52 10.47
CA ALA A 364 -14.35 5.91 10.20
C ALA A 364 -15.39 6.92 10.74
N GLN A 365 -16.62 6.47 11.04
CA GLN A 365 -17.66 7.33 11.61
C GLN A 365 -17.40 7.72 13.07
N LEU A 366 -16.57 6.97 13.80
CA LEU A 366 -16.22 7.27 15.19
C LEU A 366 -14.72 7.36 15.37
N GLN A 367 -14.25 8.53 15.79
CA GLN A 367 -12.86 8.74 16.18
C GLN A 367 -12.74 9.18 17.63
N ILE A 368 -11.86 8.51 18.39
CA ILE A 368 -11.44 8.96 19.71
C ILE A 368 -10.06 9.58 19.57
N ILE A 369 -9.92 10.85 19.96
CA ILE A 369 -8.62 11.54 19.97
C ILE A 369 -8.22 11.80 21.42
N ALA A 370 -7.09 11.21 21.83
CA ALA A 370 -6.55 11.43 23.17
C ALA A 370 -5.47 12.52 23.13
N LYS A 371 -5.60 13.52 24.00
CA LYS A 371 -4.55 14.52 24.25
C LYS A 371 -3.39 13.86 25.01
N ASN A 372 -2.26 14.56 25.13
CA ASN A 372 -1.02 14.01 25.70
C ASN A 372 -1.21 13.41 27.11
N ASN A 373 -0.63 12.22 27.34
CA ASN A 373 -0.60 11.52 28.64
C ASN A 373 -1.97 11.17 29.23
N GLN A 374 -2.97 10.91 28.39
CA GLN A 374 -4.26 10.39 28.80
C GLN A 374 -4.28 8.86 28.71
N ASP A 375 -5.05 8.21 29.57
CA ASP A 375 -5.38 6.81 29.39
C ASP A 375 -6.74 6.70 28.69
N VAL A 376 -6.75 5.96 27.58
CA VAL A 376 -7.97 5.55 26.87
C VAL A 376 -8.25 4.11 27.23
N VAL A 377 -9.35 3.87 27.93
CA VAL A 377 -9.71 2.55 28.47
C VAL A 377 -11.06 2.14 27.92
N LEU A 378 -11.10 1.06 27.14
CA LEU A 378 -12.33 0.43 26.67
C LEU A 378 -12.51 -0.88 27.43
N ASN A 379 -13.49 -0.94 28.33
CA ASN A 379 -13.76 -2.10 29.15
C ASN A 379 -15.20 -2.57 28.99
N ASN A 380 -15.44 -3.86 29.18
CA ASN A 380 -16.78 -4.45 29.22
C ASN A 380 -17.65 -4.21 27.97
N PHE A 381 -17.06 -3.85 26.84
CA PHE A 381 -17.78 -3.66 25.58
C PHE A 381 -18.09 -5.02 24.94
N LYS A 382 -19.22 -5.15 24.26
CA LYS A 382 -19.50 -6.31 23.38
C LYS A 382 -19.03 -6.04 21.97
N VAL A 383 -19.36 -4.86 21.44
CA VAL A 383 -18.92 -4.41 20.13
C VAL A 383 -18.51 -2.95 20.23
N PHE A 384 -17.34 -2.63 19.70
CA PHE A 384 -16.87 -1.27 19.49
C PHE A 384 -16.40 -1.15 18.04
N THR A 385 -17.03 -0.26 17.27
CA THR A 385 -16.65 0.08 15.90
C THR A 385 -16.20 1.54 15.86
N GLY A 386 -14.91 1.76 15.61
CA GLY A 386 -14.30 3.09 15.64
C GLY A 386 -12.79 3.06 15.54
N VAL A 387 -12.18 4.23 15.44
CA VAL A 387 -10.72 4.41 15.44
C VAL A 387 -10.24 5.19 16.66
N ILE A 388 -9.05 4.87 17.16
CA ILE A 388 -8.43 5.55 18.30
C ILE A 388 -7.11 6.19 17.86
N ASN A 389 -7.04 7.53 17.92
CA ASN A 389 -5.83 8.31 17.66
C ASN A 389 -5.28 8.88 18.98
N ALA A 390 -4.36 8.16 19.61
CA ALA A 390 -3.80 8.44 20.92
C ALA A 390 -2.25 8.34 20.96
N PRO A 391 -1.51 8.87 19.98
CA PRO A 391 -0.09 8.57 19.76
C PRO A 391 0.83 8.96 20.93
N ASN A 392 0.36 9.81 21.86
CA ASN A 392 1.10 10.26 23.05
C ASN A 392 0.46 9.75 24.36
N SER A 393 -0.39 8.73 24.27
CA SER A 393 -1.31 8.27 25.31
C SER A 393 -1.42 6.74 25.30
N ASN A 394 -1.82 6.14 26.43
CA ASN A 394 -1.93 4.68 26.51
C ASN A 394 -3.35 4.26 26.14
N VAL A 395 -3.48 3.16 25.40
CA VAL A 395 -4.76 2.55 25.08
C VAL A 395 -4.82 1.17 25.72
N ARG A 396 -5.87 0.92 26.50
CA ARG A 396 -6.13 -0.36 27.15
C ARG A 396 -7.49 -0.88 26.70
N LEU A 397 -7.49 -2.06 26.11
CA LEU A 397 -8.69 -2.79 25.72
C LEU A 397 -8.87 -3.98 26.67
N ALA A 398 -10.04 -4.08 27.32
CA ALA A 398 -10.43 -5.25 28.09
C ALA A 398 -11.84 -5.70 27.73
N GLY A 399 -11.95 -6.85 27.07
CA GLY A 399 -13.24 -7.43 26.73
C GLY A 399 -14.04 -7.94 27.93
N VAL A 400 -15.32 -8.25 27.71
CA VAL A 400 -16.11 -9.13 28.59
C VAL A 400 -15.60 -10.56 28.39
N GLY A 401 -15.02 -11.16 29.42
CA GLY A 401 -14.61 -12.57 29.37
C GLY A 401 -15.85 -13.46 29.18
N GLY A 402 -15.92 -14.23 28.08
CA GLY A 402 -17.04 -15.12 27.80
C GLY A 402 -17.37 -15.26 26.31
N SER A 403 -18.49 -15.94 26.03
CA SER A 403 -19.09 -16.03 24.69
C SER A 403 -20.44 -15.30 24.70
N PRO A 404 -20.72 -14.38 23.75
CA PRO A 404 -19.84 -13.94 22.68
C PRO A 404 -18.66 -13.10 23.20
N LYS A 405 -17.51 -13.18 22.53
CA LYS A 405 -16.34 -12.37 22.85
C LYS A 405 -16.58 -10.91 22.45
N SER A 406 -15.90 -9.99 23.14
CA SER A 406 -15.84 -8.59 22.74
C SER A 406 -15.20 -8.42 21.37
N GLN A 407 -15.74 -7.55 20.54
CA GLN A 407 -15.23 -7.25 19.20
C GLN A 407 -14.87 -5.78 19.10
N PHE A 408 -13.61 -5.49 18.77
CA PHE A 408 -13.15 -4.18 18.35
C PHE A 408 -13.00 -4.18 16.83
N ARG A 409 -13.62 -3.22 16.15
CA ARG A 409 -13.61 -3.07 14.69
C ARG A 409 -13.06 -1.70 14.33
N GLY A 410 -11.91 -1.65 13.67
CA GLY A 410 -11.24 -0.41 13.27
C GLY A 410 -9.74 -0.44 13.53
N ALA A 411 -9.15 0.69 13.92
CA ALA A 411 -7.71 0.86 14.06
C ALA A 411 -7.32 1.62 15.32
N ILE A 412 -6.11 1.35 15.84
CA ILE A 412 -5.57 2.03 17.03
C ILE A 412 -4.16 2.52 16.75
N VAL A 413 -3.94 3.80 17.02
CA VAL A 413 -2.62 4.41 17.12
C VAL A 413 -2.42 4.93 18.53
N ALA A 414 -1.37 4.50 19.22
CA ALA A 414 -1.13 4.89 20.60
C ALA A 414 0.36 5.11 20.94
N ARG A 415 0.65 5.61 22.13
CA ARG A 415 2.00 5.48 22.70
C ARG A 415 2.26 4.03 23.10
N TYR A 416 1.32 3.44 23.85
CA TYR A 416 1.36 2.05 24.28
C TYR A 416 -0.02 1.41 24.12
N ILE A 417 -0.07 0.18 23.61
CA ILE A 417 -1.32 -0.59 23.47
C ILE A 417 -1.26 -1.81 24.36
N GLU A 418 -2.25 -1.98 25.23
CA GLU A 418 -2.46 -3.21 26.00
C GLU A 418 -3.83 -3.80 25.71
N VAL A 419 -3.87 -5.04 25.22
CA VAL A 419 -5.12 -5.78 25.02
C VAL A 419 -5.17 -6.96 25.99
N THR A 420 -6.26 -7.02 26.75
CA THR A 420 -6.52 -8.04 27.77
C THR A 420 -7.92 -8.63 27.64
N ASN A 421 -8.16 -9.76 28.33
CA ASN A 421 -9.50 -10.34 28.52
C ASN A 421 -10.27 -10.69 27.23
N GLY A 422 -9.59 -11.01 26.13
CA GLY A 422 -10.16 -11.81 25.05
C GLY A 422 -10.97 -11.02 24.04
N ALA A 423 -10.74 -9.71 23.97
CA ALA A 423 -11.22 -8.90 22.88
C ALA A 423 -10.66 -9.41 21.55
N GLU A 424 -11.54 -9.71 20.60
CA GLU A 424 -11.19 -9.92 19.21
C GLU A 424 -11.04 -8.55 18.54
N PHE A 425 -10.01 -8.40 17.74
CA PHE A 425 -9.69 -7.19 17.01
C PHE A 425 -9.80 -7.44 15.51
N TYR A 426 -10.52 -6.57 14.82
CA TYR A 426 -10.77 -6.66 13.40
C TYR A 426 -10.42 -5.30 12.75
N TYR A 427 -9.36 -5.28 11.96
CA TYR A 427 -8.98 -4.09 11.19
C TYR A 427 -9.84 -3.95 9.95
N ASP A 428 -10.40 -2.77 9.74
CA ASP A 428 -11.13 -2.47 8.52
C ASP A 428 -10.18 -1.97 7.43
N THR A 429 -10.11 -2.72 6.32
CA THR A 429 -9.22 -2.44 5.20
C THR A 429 -9.56 -1.13 4.49
N ASN A 430 -10.80 -0.64 4.64
CA ASN A 430 -11.24 0.64 4.05
C ASN A 430 -10.65 1.86 4.77
N LEU A 431 -9.93 1.66 5.89
CA LEU A 431 -9.17 2.72 6.57
C LEU A 431 -7.83 3.04 5.88
N GLY A 432 -7.50 2.37 4.76
CA GLY A 432 -6.38 2.74 3.88
C GLY A 432 -5.08 1.95 4.07
N GLY A 433 -5.11 0.81 4.77
CA GLY A 433 -3.91 0.06 5.17
C GLY A 433 -3.92 -1.44 4.96
N GLY A 434 -4.94 -1.96 4.28
CA GLY A 434 -4.92 -3.34 3.83
C GLY A 434 -4.00 -3.46 2.62
N GLY A 435 -2.76 -3.86 2.80
CA GLY A 435 -2.01 -4.44 1.69
C GLY A 435 -2.74 -5.71 1.25
N GLN A 436 -3.13 -5.79 -0.03
CA GLN A 436 -3.44 -7.09 -0.61
C GLN A 436 -2.20 -7.98 -0.39
N SER A 437 -2.42 -9.24 -0.04
CA SER A 437 -1.34 -10.20 0.11
C SER A 437 -0.70 -10.50 -1.26
N ASP A 438 0.05 -9.55 -1.79
CA ASP A 438 1.05 -9.81 -2.81
C ASP A 438 2.23 -10.42 -2.06
N SER A 439 2.21 -11.75 -2.01
CA SER A 439 3.37 -12.57 -1.70
C SER A 439 4.53 -12.12 -2.58
N GLU A 440 5.70 -11.87 -1.96
CA GLU A 440 6.97 -11.42 -2.56
C GLU A 440 7.14 -9.89 -2.68
N ASP A 441 7.32 -9.21 -1.55
CA ASP A 441 8.45 -8.29 -1.29
C ASP A 441 8.20 -7.45 -0.03
N ALA A 442 8.40 -8.08 1.13
CA ALA A 442 8.60 -7.38 2.40
C ALA A 442 10.10 -7.23 2.65
N GLY A 443 10.81 -6.62 1.69
CA GLY A 443 12.12 -6.05 1.90
C GLY A 443 11.99 -4.55 2.05
N GLY A 444 12.10 -4.03 3.27
CA GLY A 444 12.45 -2.64 3.55
C GLY A 444 11.47 -1.57 3.10
N SER A 445 10.86 -0.87 4.06
CA SER A 445 10.36 0.49 3.81
C SER A 445 11.53 1.46 3.62
N SER A 446 12.29 1.36 2.52
CA SER A 446 13.12 2.46 2.04
C SER A 446 12.28 3.30 1.08
N GLY A 447 11.39 4.14 1.63
CA GLY A 447 10.75 5.24 0.91
C GLY A 447 10.44 5.00 -0.57
N GLY A 448 9.76 3.88 -0.88
CA GLY A 448 9.41 3.48 -2.23
C GLY A 448 8.65 4.59 -2.94
N ILE A 449 8.92 4.77 -4.22
CA ILE A 449 8.23 5.76 -5.04
C ILE A 449 6.87 5.15 -5.40
N ALA A 450 5.77 5.64 -4.83
CA ALA A 450 4.45 5.06 -5.09
C ALA A 450 3.90 5.34 -6.49
N GLU A 451 4.40 6.37 -7.17
CA GLU A 451 3.97 6.67 -8.52
C GLU A 451 5.10 7.27 -9.36
N LEU A 452 5.31 6.70 -10.56
CA LEU A 452 6.10 7.32 -11.61
C LEU A 452 5.18 8.01 -12.62
N LYS A 453 5.14 9.34 -12.57
CA LYS A 453 4.41 10.13 -13.55
C LYS A 453 5.28 10.41 -14.76
N LEU A 454 4.90 9.86 -15.91
CA LEU A 454 5.54 10.18 -17.19
C LEU A 454 5.33 11.68 -17.52
N LEU A 455 6.43 12.42 -17.68
CA LEU A 455 6.42 13.83 -18.08
C LEU A 455 6.59 14.00 -19.58
N SER A 456 7.46 13.19 -20.19
CA SER A 456 7.69 13.19 -21.63
C SER A 456 8.25 11.85 -22.10
N TRP A 457 7.92 11.50 -23.34
CA TRP A 457 8.48 10.36 -24.06
C TRP A 457 8.87 10.84 -25.46
N ARG A 458 10.06 10.45 -25.92
CA ARG A 458 10.49 10.69 -27.29
C ARG A 458 11.53 9.67 -27.76
N GLU A 459 11.42 9.28 -29.02
CA GLU A 459 12.53 8.68 -29.74
C GLU A 459 13.58 9.77 -30.03
N VAL A 460 14.84 9.47 -29.76
CA VAL A 460 15.96 10.39 -29.96
C VAL A 460 16.95 9.83 -30.96
N SER A 461 17.74 10.69 -31.59
CA SER A 461 18.80 10.21 -32.47
C SER A 461 19.87 9.48 -31.63
N PRO A 462 20.33 8.28 -32.02
CA PRO A 462 21.42 7.59 -31.33
C PRO A 462 22.67 8.45 -31.15
N ALA A 463 22.95 9.35 -32.10
CA ALA A 463 24.08 10.29 -32.06
C ALA A 463 23.97 11.35 -30.95
N SER A 464 22.79 11.55 -30.37
CA SER A 464 22.57 12.50 -29.27
C SER A 464 22.79 11.90 -27.87
N LEU A 465 22.97 10.57 -27.79
CA LEU A 465 23.22 9.84 -26.53
C LEU A 465 24.66 9.32 -26.40
N GLN A 466 25.47 9.46 -27.45
CA GLN A 466 26.91 9.18 -27.46
C GLN A 466 27.68 10.46 -27.15
#